data_AF-A0A2D5IV35-F1
#
_entry.id   AF-A0A2D5IV35-F1
#
_cell.length_a   1.000
_cell.length_b   1.000
_cell.length_c   1.000
_cell.angle_alpha   90.00
_cell.angle_beta   90.00
_cell.angle_gamma   90.00
#
_symmetry.space_group_name_H-M   'P 1'
#
loop_
_entity.id
_entity.type
_entity.pdbx_description
1 polymer ?
#
loop_
_entity_poly.entity_id
_entity_poly.type
_entity_poly.pdbx_seq_one_letter_code
_entity_poly.pdbx_strand_id
1 'polypeptide(L)'
;MGNGWASADQEAGFQALCERFPDHRRHLCRLFADDTRFRDICEDYRIALCAGENWAVAPRIADQFRCIAAEIEMAVEEILGPP
;
A
#
# COMPACT_ATOMS: atom_id res chain seq x y z
N MET A 1 0.08 -17.90 20.48
CA MET A 1 -0.49 -17.30 19.26
C MET A 1 -0.07 -15.85 19.29
N GLY A 2 0.94 -15.48 18.51
CA GLY A 2 1.42 -14.09 18.52
C GLY A 2 0.34 -13.21 17.92
N ASN A 3 -0.17 -12.25 18.68
CA ASN A 3 -0.83 -11.09 18.09
C ASN A 3 0.25 -10.40 17.25
N GLY A 4 0.29 -10.68 15.95
CA GLY A 4 1.18 -10.00 15.02
C GLY A 4 0.65 -8.59 14.82
N TRP A 5 1.10 -7.66 15.66
CA TRP A 5 0.78 -6.25 15.54
C TRP A 5 1.32 -5.75 14.21
N ALA A 6 0.55 -4.92 13.52
CA ALA A 6 1.00 -4.31 12.28
C ALA A 6 2.21 -3.40 12.55
N SER A 7 3.15 -3.34 11.61
CA SER A 7 4.24 -2.36 11.68
C SER A 7 3.71 -0.95 11.39
N ALA A 8 4.46 0.08 11.78
CA ALA A 8 4.10 1.47 11.47
C ALA A 8 4.02 1.70 9.95
N ASP A 9 4.88 1.04 9.17
CA ASP A 9 4.86 1.13 7.71
C ASP A 9 3.65 0.41 7.11
N GLN A 10 3.25 -0.74 7.67
CA GLN A 10 2.02 -1.43 7.29
C GLN A 10 0.79 -0.55 7.53
N GLU A 11 0.68 0.08 8.70
CA GLU A 11 -0.44 0.97 9.03
C GLU A 11 -0.48 2.21 8.14
N ALA A 12 0.67 2.85 7.89
CA ALA A 12 0.76 4.02 7.05
C ALA A 12 0.42 3.71 5.58
N GLY A 13 0.89 2.56 5.07
CA GLY A 13 0.54 2.09 3.73
C GLY A 13 -0.94 1.76 3.58
N PHE A 14 -1.53 1.13 4.59
CA PHE A 14 -2.97 0.87 4.63
C PHE A 14 -3.80 2.16 4.60
N GLN A 15 -3.39 3.19 5.36
CA GLN A 15 -4.05 4.49 5.32
C GLN A 15 -3.97 5.11 3.92
N ALA A 16 -2.80 5.09 3.29
CA ALA A 16 -2.62 5.59 1.93
C ALA A 16 -3.49 4.84 0.90
N LEU A 17 -3.62 3.51 1.02
CA LEU A 17 -4.53 2.73 0.18
C LEU A 17 -6.01 3.08 0.45
N CYS A 18 -6.40 3.33 1.70
CA CYS A 18 -7.76 3.75 2.02
C CYS A 18 -8.10 5.14 1.46
N GLU A 19 -7.13 6.04 1.39
CA GLU A 19 -7.30 7.34 0.74
C GLU A 19 -7.38 7.20 -0.79
N ARG A 20 -6.62 6.25 -1.35
CA ARG A 20 -6.60 5.96 -2.78
C ARG A 20 -7.88 5.27 -3.28
N PHE A 21 -8.44 4.36 -2.49
CA PHE A 21 -9.62 3.55 -2.80
C PHE A 21 -10.71 3.73 -1.72
N PRO A 22 -11.30 4.93 -1.61
CA PRO A 22 -12.23 5.25 -0.52
C PRO A 22 -13.50 4.40 -0.54
N ASP A 23 -13.99 4.03 -1.72
CA ASP A 23 -15.20 3.22 -1.89
C ASP A 23 -15.02 1.78 -1.38
N HIS A 24 -13.77 1.28 -1.37
CA HIS A 24 -13.42 -0.06 -0.94
C HIS A 24 -12.89 -0.14 0.49
N ARG A 25 -12.93 0.96 1.25
CA ARG A 25 -12.35 1.06 2.61
C ARG A 25 -12.78 -0.08 3.55
N ARG A 26 -14.05 -0.50 3.49
CA ARG A 26 -14.54 -1.62 4.32
C ARG A 26 -13.89 -2.95 3.94
N HIS A 27 -13.64 -3.17 2.66
CA HIS A 27 -12.97 -4.38 2.18
C HIS A 27 -11.49 -4.35 2.58
N LEU A 28 -10.81 -3.22 2.36
CA LEU A 28 -9.44 -2.99 2.79
C LEU A 28 -9.25 -3.24 4.29
N CYS A 29 -10.17 -2.76 5.15
CA CYS A 29 -10.12 -3.02 6.59
C CYS A 29 -10.13 -4.52 6.93
N ARG A 30 -10.92 -5.33 6.21
CA ARG A 30 -10.97 -6.78 6.43
C ARG A 30 -9.67 -7.45 5.98
N LEU A 31 -9.19 -7.11 4.80
CA LEU A 31 -7.92 -7.62 4.27
C LEU A 31 -6.77 -7.30 5.23
N PHE A 32 -6.70 -6.07 5.73
CA PHE A 32 -5.65 -5.67 6.67
C PHE A 32 -5.70 -6.42 8.00
N ALA A 33 -6.89 -6.71 8.52
CA ALA A 33 -7.06 -7.47 9.75
C ALA A 33 -6.69 -8.96 9.57
N ASP A 34 -7.15 -9.56 8.48
CA ASP A 34 -7.19 -11.01 8.32
C ASP A 34 -6.06 -11.58 7.45
N ASP A 35 -5.46 -10.77 6.57
CA ASP A 35 -4.45 -11.21 5.61
C ASP A 35 -3.08 -10.56 5.89
N THR A 36 -2.11 -11.39 6.28
CA THR A 36 -0.72 -10.93 6.52
C THR A 36 -0.02 -10.51 5.23
N ARG A 37 -0.30 -11.16 4.10
CA ARG A 37 0.29 -10.77 2.80
C ARG A 37 -0.22 -9.42 2.35
N PHE A 38 -1.48 -9.12 2.64
CA PHE A 38 -2.03 -7.80 2.36
C PHE A 38 -1.34 -6.72 3.22
N ARG A 39 -0.96 -7.03 4.45
CA ARG A 39 -0.15 -6.12 5.27
C ARG A 39 1.24 -5.91 4.66
N ASP A 40 1.89 -6.95 4.16
CA ASP A 40 3.17 -6.82 3.46
C ASP A 40 3.03 -5.92 2.22
N ILE A 41 1.93 -6.04 1.45
CA ILE A 41 1.62 -5.14 0.32
C ILE A 41 1.47 -3.68 0.78
N CYS A 42 0.83 -3.45 1.93
CA CYS A 42 0.71 -2.10 2.50
C CYS A 42 2.08 -1.52 2.83
N GLU A 43 2.98 -2.31 3.44
CA GLU A 43 4.35 -1.91 3.74
C GLU A 43 5.14 -1.57 2.47
N ASP A 44 5.10 -2.45 1.47
CA ASP A 44 5.76 -2.20 0.17
C ASP A 44 5.25 -0.92 -0.49
N TYR A 45 3.93 -0.69 -0.44
CA TYR A 45 3.32 0.54 -0.95
C TYR A 45 3.83 1.78 -0.22
N ARG A 46 3.89 1.72 1.11
CA ARG A 46 4.41 2.81 1.95
C ARG A 46 5.86 3.14 1.61
N ILE A 47 6.70 2.11 1.45
CA ILE A 47 8.11 2.23 1.09
C ILE A 47 8.26 2.86 -0.29
N ALA A 48 7.48 2.41 -1.28
CA ALA A 48 7.51 2.96 -2.63
C ALA A 48 7.16 4.45 -2.65
N LEU A 49 6.10 4.86 -1.94
CA LEU A 49 5.72 6.27 -1.82
C LEU A 49 6.85 7.10 -1.19
N CYS A 50 7.39 6.63 -0.07
CA CYS A 50 8.47 7.34 0.63
C CYS A 50 9.74 7.45 -0.22
N ALA A 51 10.10 6.38 -0.93
CA ALA A 51 11.26 6.38 -1.80
C ALA A 51 11.07 7.35 -2.98
N GLY A 52 9.88 7.39 -3.58
CA GLY A 52 9.55 8.36 -4.63
C GLY A 52 9.72 9.81 -4.18
N GLU A 53 9.34 10.13 -2.94
CA GLU A 53 9.52 11.45 -2.34
C GLU A 53 11.00 11.74 -2.01
N ASN A 54 11.69 10.79 -1.39
CA ASN A 54 13.10 10.94 -1.00
C ASN A 54 14.03 11.15 -2.20
N TRP A 55 13.70 10.55 -3.34
CA TRP A 55 14.46 10.70 -4.59
C TRP A 55 13.94 11.83 -5.49
N ALA A 56 13.17 12.79 -4.98
CA ALA A 56 12.60 13.89 -5.77
C ALA A 56 13.65 14.70 -6.56
N VAL A 57 14.88 14.80 -6.08
CA VAL A 57 16.00 15.47 -6.76
C VAL A 57 16.62 14.65 -7.91
N ALA A 58 16.27 13.37 -8.03
CA ALA A 58 16.68 12.46 -9.09
C ALA A 58 15.43 11.90 -9.81
N PRO A 59 14.84 12.66 -10.76
CA PRO A 59 13.51 12.36 -11.31
C PRO A 59 13.38 10.95 -11.88
N ARG A 60 14.44 10.41 -12.50
CA ARG A 60 14.45 9.05 -13.05
C ARG A 60 14.29 7.96 -11.98
N ILE A 61 14.85 8.16 -10.80
CA ILE A 61 14.77 7.21 -9.69
C ILE A 61 13.40 7.35 -9.01
N ALA A 62 12.94 8.59 -8.80
CA ALA A 62 11.60 8.85 -8.28
C ALA A 62 10.50 8.22 -9.17
N ASP A 63 10.67 8.28 -10.49
CA ASP A 63 9.73 7.69 -11.46
C ASP A 63 9.63 6.17 -11.30
N GLN A 64 10.75 5.47 -11.06
CA GLN A 64 10.74 4.03 -10.81
C GLN A 64 9.89 3.66 -9.59
N PHE A 65 10.02 4.42 -8.50
CA PHE A 65 9.22 4.17 -7.29
C PHE A 65 7.74 4.53 -7.48
N ARG A 66 7.43 5.53 -8.31
CA ARG A 66 6.04 5.80 -8.71
C ARG A 66 5.45 4.68 -9.55
N CYS A 67 6.24 4.08 -10.46
CA CYS A 67 5.81 2.91 -11.22
C CYS A 67 5.51 1.73 -10.30
N ILE A 68 6.38 1.45 -9.31
CA ILE A 68 6.15 0.40 -8.32
C ILE A 68 4.87 0.66 -7.52
N ALA A 69 4.66 1.90 -7.06
CA ALA A 69 3.42 2.26 -6.35
C ALA A 69 2.18 2.03 -7.24
N ALA A 70 2.24 2.40 -8.52
CA ALA A 70 1.16 2.17 -9.48
C ALA A 70 0.92 0.67 -9.75
N GLU A 71 1.96 -0.16 -9.81
CA GLU A 71 1.84 -1.62 -9.93
C GLU A 71 1.13 -2.23 -8.72
N ILE A 72 1.45 -1.74 -7.52
CA ILE A 72 0.76 -2.15 -6.30
C ILE A 72 -0.71 -1.71 -6.31
N GLU A 73 -0.99 -0.47 -6.72
CA GLU A 73 -2.38 0.01 -6.87
C GLU A 73 -3.20 -0.89 -7.82
N MET A 74 -2.63 -1.29 -8.97
CA MET A 74 -3.29 -2.21 -9.91
C MET A 74 -3.54 -3.58 -9.27
N ALA A 75 -2.55 -4.15 -8.58
CA ALA A 75 -2.74 -5.42 -7.88
C ALA A 75 -3.82 -5.35 -6.80
N VAL A 76 -3.89 -4.24 -6.06
CA VAL A 76 -4.95 -3.99 -5.07
C VAL A 76 -6.31 -3.86 -5.74
N GLU A 77 -6.41 -3.15 -6.86
CA GLU A 77 -7.65 -3.02 -7.62
C GLU A 77 -8.16 -4.39 -8.12
N GLU A 78 -7.28 -5.26 -8.61
CA GLU A 78 -7.62 -6.64 -9.00
C GLU A 78 -8.15 -7.47 -7.82
N ILE A 79 -7.58 -7.31 -6.62
CA ILE A 79 -8.05 -7.98 -5.40
C ILE A 79 -9.43 -7.45 -4.98
N LEU A 80 -9.62 -6.13 -5.06
CA LEU A 80 -10.84 -5.47 -4.60
C LEU A 80 -12.03 -5.74 -5.51
N GLY A 81 -11.78 -5.90 -6.82
CA GLY A 81 -12.83 -6.04 -7.83
C GLY A 81 -13.66 -4.77 -8.02
N PRO A 82 -14.73 -4.84 -8.83
CA PRO A 82 -15.64 -3.71 -9.00
C PRO A 82 -16.25 -3.30 -7.63
N PRO A 83 -16.50 -1.99 -7.42
CA PRO A 83 -17.09 -1.48 -6.18
C PRO A 83 -18.48 -2.04 -5.89
#